data_AF-A0A642PRL1-F1
#
_entry.id   AF-A0A642PRL1-F1
#
_cell.length_a   1.000
_cell.length_b   1.000
_cell.length_c   1.000
_cell.angle_alpha   90.00
_cell.angle_beta   90.00
_cell.angle_gamma   90.00
#
_symmetry.space_group_name_H-M   'P 1'
#
loop_
_entity.id
_entity.type
_entity.pdbx_description
1 polymer ?
#
loop_
_entity_poly.entity_id
_entity_poly.type
_entity_poly.pdbx_seq_one_letter_code
_entity_poly.pdbx_strand_id
1 'polypeptide(L)'
;MSKFGLFYELLGKMPGATKEDVVCQYSGGTSLSELYERAPKVYRKMIEDMKRMTKSEGEDERMDRLRKRVIASVAGYFEKAGLYEGTTRRERLQKIIATACRAAGVDDLNDMTEAQMKRVYNEFLRRQKTACRAEKACEEAKRETGKVIRRGCLSVTVPE
;
A
#
# COMPACT_ATOMS: atom_id res chain seq x y z
N MET A 1 19.52 -4.08 13.91
CA MET A 1 20.06 -4.35 12.55
C MET A 1 21.53 -3.96 12.52
N SER A 2 22.38 -4.74 11.85
CA SER A 2 23.80 -4.38 11.66
C SER A 2 23.93 -3.04 10.90
N LYS A 3 24.96 -2.24 11.24
CA LYS A 3 25.26 -0.93 10.62
C LYS A 3 25.26 -0.98 9.08
N PHE A 4 25.65 -2.12 8.51
CA PHE A 4 25.71 -2.37 7.06
C PHE A 4 24.78 -3.50 6.60
N GLY A 5 23.75 -3.85 7.38
CA GLY A 5 22.87 -4.99 7.08
C GLY A 5 22.24 -4.90 5.69
N LEU A 6 21.72 -3.71 5.33
CA LEU A 6 21.11 -3.46 4.03
C LEU A 6 22.11 -3.60 2.86
N PHE A 7 23.37 -3.19 3.05
CA PHE A 7 24.40 -3.33 2.02
C PHE A 7 24.64 -4.80 1.69
N TYR A 8 24.86 -5.64 2.71
CA TYR A 8 25.13 -7.06 2.51
C TYR A 8 23.90 -7.83 2.00
N GLU A 9 22.68 -7.44 2.39
CA GLU A 9 21.45 -8.00 1.82
C GLU A 9 21.37 -7.76 0.31
N LEU A 10 21.67 -6.53 -0.14
CA LEU A 10 21.67 -6.17 -1.55
C LEU A 10 22.81 -6.86 -2.31
N LEU A 11 24.01 -6.92 -1.72
CA LEU A 11 25.15 -7.61 -2.31
C LEU A 11 24.85 -9.10 -2.56
N GLY A 12 24.15 -9.76 -1.63
CA GLY A 12 23.72 -11.16 -1.78
C GLY A 12 22.77 -11.39 -2.96
N LYS A 13 22.11 -10.35 -3.48
CA LYS A 13 21.23 -10.41 -4.66
C LYS A 13 21.97 -10.12 -5.98
N MET A 14 23.27 -9.81 -5.94
CA MET A 14 24.10 -9.47 -7.10
C MET A 14 25.11 -10.59 -7.40
N PRO A 15 24.76 -11.62 -8.20
CA PRO A 15 25.66 -12.73 -8.47
C PRO A 15 26.92 -12.24 -9.20
N GLY A 16 28.08 -12.60 -8.67
CA GLY A 16 29.39 -12.23 -9.23
C GLY A 16 29.95 -10.87 -8.78
N ALA A 17 29.20 -10.09 -7.99
CA ALA A 17 29.71 -8.85 -7.39
C ALA A 17 30.37 -9.13 -6.03
N THR A 18 31.57 -8.58 -5.80
CA THR A 18 32.21 -8.61 -4.48
C THR A 18 31.98 -7.29 -3.74
N LYS A 19 32.14 -7.33 -2.40
CA LYS A 19 32.05 -6.12 -1.57
C LYS A 19 33.08 -5.09 -2.03
N GLU A 20 34.30 -5.53 -2.29
CA GLU A 20 35.43 -4.69 -2.65
C GLU A 20 35.18 -4.00 -3.99
N ASP A 21 34.66 -4.72 -4.98
CA ASP A 21 34.34 -4.15 -6.31
C ASP A 21 33.28 -3.06 -6.19
N VAL A 22 32.17 -3.35 -5.50
CA VAL A 22 31.06 -2.41 -5.35
C VAL A 22 31.51 -1.19 -4.56
N VAL A 23 32.23 -1.36 -3.46
CA VAL A 23 32.68 -0.22 -2.64
C VAL A 23 33.71 0.61 -3.40
N CYS A 24 34.64 0.00 -4.13
CA CYS A 24 35.68 0.71 -4.88
C CYS A 24 35.10 1.68 -5.91
N GLN A 25 34.03 1.27 -6.62
CA GLN A 25 33.34 2.10 -7.63
C GLN A 25 32.82 3.44 -7.09
N TYR A 26 32.48 3.52 -5.80
CA TYR A 26 31.90 4.72 -5.19
C TYR A 26 32.87 5.44 -4.26
N SER A 27 33.81 4.70 -3.66
CA SER A 27 34.68 5.19 -2.60
C SER A 27 36.03 5.72 -3.08
N GLY A 28 36.41 5.42 -4.33
CA GLY A 28 37.73 5.76 -4.87
C GLY A 28 38.89 4.98 -4.20
N GLY A 29 38.59 3.82 -3.58
CA GLY A 29 39.59 2.96 -2.93
C GLY A 29 39.59 3.00 -1.40
N THR A 30 38.56 3.57 -0.76
CA THR A 30 38.41 3.56 0.71
C THR A 30 37.48 2.44 1.19
N SER A 31 37.45 2.19 2.50
CA SER A 31 36.61 1.11 3.06
C SER A 31 35.12 1.47 3.11
N LEU A 32 34.24 0.47 3.20
CA LEU A 32 32.79 0.66 3.35
C LEU A 32 32.44 1.53 4.57
N SER A 33 33.14 1.33 5.69
CA SER A 33 32.95 2.11 6.91
C SER A 33 33.37 3.55 6.71
N GLU A 34 34.50 3.78 6.04
CA GLU A 34 35.00 5.11 5.75
C GLU A 34 34.10 5.86 4.76
N LEU A 35 33.59 5.18 3.73
CA LEU A 35 32.60 5.71 2.80
C LEU A 35 31.32 6.14 3.53
N TYR A 36 30.84 5.31 4.45
CA TYR A 36 29.65 5.60 5.26
C TYR A 36 29.83 6.84 6.15
N GLU A 37 30.99 6.98 6.78
CA GLU A 37 31.26 8.03 7.76
C GLU A 37 31.67 9.37 7.10
N ARG A 38 32.56 9.33 6.11
CA ARG A 38 33.13 10.53 5.48
C ARG A 38 32.31 11.04 4.31
N ALA A 39 31.56 10.17 3.63
CA ALA A 39 30.79 10.52 2.45
C ALA A 39 29.37 9.90 2.46
N PRO A 40 28.52 10.24 3.46
CA PRO A 40 27.19 9.63 3.63
C PRO A 40 26.24 9.86 2.44
N LYS A 41 26.44 10.93 1.66
CA LYS A 41 25.69 11.16 0.41
C LYS A 41 26.05 10.12 -0.67
N VAL A 42 27.34 9.80 -0.79
CA VAL A 42 27.84 8.82 -1.77
C VAL A 42 27.44 7.41 -1.33
N TYR A 43 27.54 7.10 -0.03
CA TYR A 43 27.03 5.84 0.51
C TYR A 43 25.53 5.66 0.22
N ARG A 44 24.70 6.69 0.44
CA ARG A 44 23.26 6.62 0.12
C ARG A 44 23.02 6.37 -1.37
N LYS A 45 23.74 7.07 -2.24
CA LYS A 45 23.67 6.86 -3.70
C LYS A 45 24.01 5.41 -4.07
N MET A 46 25.11 4.87 -3.53
CA MET A 46 25.51 3.48 -3.74
C MET A 46 24.40 2.50 -3.35
N ILE A 47 23.78 2.68 -2.18
CA ILE A 47 22.67 1.83 -1.74
C ILE A 47 21.46 1.97 -2.67
N GLU A 48 21.14 3.16 -3.16
CA GLU A 48 20.04 3.37 -4.10
C GLU A 48 20.29 2.70 -5.46
N ASP A 49 21.52 2.79 -5.98
CA ASP A 49 21.91 2.14 -7.23
C ASP A 49 21.87 0.61 -7.08
N MET A 50 22.39 0.07 -5.96
CA MET A 50 22.27 -1.36 -5.65
C MET A 50 20.81 -1.80 -5.56
N LYS A 51 19.92 -1.01 -4.93
CA LYS A 51 18.47 -1.31 -4.87
C LYS A 51 17.84 -1.34 -6.25
N ARG A 52 18.28 -0.47 -7.17
CA ARG A 52 17.77 -0.43 -8.54
C ARG A 52 18.20 -1.67 -9.32
N MET A 53 19.45 -2.08 -9.18
CA MET A 53 20.00 -3.25 -9.90
C MET A 53 19.47 -4.58 -9.35
N THR A 54 19.15 -4.64 -8.06
CA THR A 54 18.63 -5.85 -7.40
C THR A 54 17.10 -5.91 -7.35
N LYS A 55 16.43 -4.93 -7.97
CA LYS A 55 14.98 -4.88 -8.04
C LYS A 55 14.48 -6.03 -8.91
N SER A 56 13.75 -6.98 -8.34
CA SER A 56 13.17 -8.07 -9.13
C SER A 56 11.88 -7.59 -9.78
N GLU A 57 11.76 -7.78 -11.11
CA GLU A 57 10.54 -7.46 -11.86
C GLU A 57 9.30 -8.18 -11.27
N GLY A 58 9.50 -9.39 -10.76
CA GLY A 58 8.44 -10.18 -10.11
C GLY A 58 7.89 -9.58 -8.81
N GLU A 59 8.71 -8.89 -8.01
CA GLU A 59 8.24 -8.20 -6.81
C GLU A 59 7.38 -6.98 -7.16
N ASP A 60 7.79 -6.20 -8.16
CA ASP A 60 7.02 -5.04 -8.62
C ASP A 60 5.66 -5.46 -9.19
N GLU A 61 5.61 -6.51 -10.02
CA GLU A 61 4.36 -7.06 -10.52
C GLU A 61 3.45 -7.55 -9.39
N ARG A 62 4.02 -8.27 -8.41
CA ARG A 62 3.27 -8.78 -7.27
C ARG A 62 2.67 -7.63 -6.45
N MET A 63 3.45 -6.57 -6.21
CA MET A 63 2.99 -5.40 -5.48
C MET A 63 1.95 -4.60 -6.27
N ASP A 64 2.10 -4.46 -7.60
CA ASP A 64 1.10 -3.84 -8.46
C ASP A 64 -0.23 -4.61 -8.43
N ARG A 65 -0.20 -5.95 -8.51
CA ARG A 65 -1.40 -6.78 -8.34
C ARG A 65 -2.07 -6.54 -6.99
N LEU A 66 -1.30 -6.39 -5.92
CA LEU A 66 -1.85 -6.06 -4.60
C LEU A 66 -2.48 -4.66 -4.54
N ARG A 67 -1.83 -3.64 -5.12
CA ARG A 67 -2.38 -2.27 -5.23
C ARG A 67 -3.73 -2.27 -5.95
N LYS A 68 -3.80 -2.94 -7.09
CA LYS A 68 -5.04 -3.09 -7.88
C LYS A 68 -6.14 -3.79 -7.08
N ARG A 69 -5.80 -4.84 -6.32
CA ARG A 69 -6.77 -5.54 -5.44
C ARG A 69 -7.28 -4.65 -4.31
N VAL A 70 -6.41 -3.86 -3.69
CA VAL A 70 -6.79 -2.90 -2.65
C VAL A 70 -7.76 -1.87 -3.24
N ILE A 71 -7.41 -1.24 -4.36
CA ILE A 71 -8.28 -0.28 -5.06
C ILE A 71 -9.64 -0.90 -5.37
N ALA A 72 -9.68 -2.10 -5.94
CA ALA A 72 -10.92 -2.80 -6.27
C ALA A 72 -11.77 -3.10 -5.01
N SER A 73 -11.12 -3.51 -3.91
CA SER A 73 -11.83 -3.83 -2.65
C SER A 73 -12.44 -2.60 -1.99
N VAL A 74 -11.73 -1.46 -1.96
CA VAL A 74 -12.28 -0.20 -1.47
C VAL A 74 -13.38 0.27 -2.41
N ALA A 75 -13.16 0.14 -3.72
CA ALA A 75 -14.10 0.59 -4.72
C ALA A 75 -15.46 -0.12 -4.60
N GLY A 76 -15.46 -1.44 -4.44
CA GLY A 76 -16.66 -2.25 -4.27
C GLY A 76 -17.38 -1.99 -2.94
N TYR A 77 -16.66 -1.60 -1.88
CA TYR A 77 -17.31 -1.17 -0.64
C TYR A 77 -18.07 0.14 -0.84
N PHE A 78 -17.45 1.14 -1.46
CA PHE A 78 -18.09 2.43 -1.71
C PHE A 78 -19.32 2.31 -2.62
N GLU A 79 -19.30 1.37 -3.57
CA GLU A 79 -20.45 1.10 -4.44
C GLU A 79 -21.65 0.59 -3.64
N LYS A 80 -21.42 -0.40 -2.77
CA LYS A 80 -22.46 -0.92 -1.86
C LYS A 80 -22.93 0.13 -0.85
N ALA A 81 -22.03 1.01 -0.41
CA ALA A 81 -22.35 2.08 0.52
C ALA A 81 -23.04 3.30 -0.13
N GLY A 82 -23.12 3.36 -1.47
CA GLY A 82 -23.72 4.49 -2.19
C GLY A 82 -22.85 5.76 -2.21
N LEU A 83 -21.52 5.65 -2.06
CA LEU A 83 -20.62 6.79 -1.88
C LEU A 83 -20.16 7.48 -3.20
N TYR A 84 -20.77 7.13 -4.33
CA TYR A 84 -20.37 7.63 -5.66
C TYR A 84 -21.39 8.55 -6.35
N GLU A 85 -22.51 8.85 -5.70
CA GLU A 85 -23.52 9.72 -6.30
C GLU A 85 -22.92 11.11 -6.58
N GLY A 86 -23.05 11.56 -7.84
CA GLY A 86 -22.57 12.87 -8.29
C GLY A 86 -21.05 13.06 -8.35
N THR A 87 -20.24 12.00 -8.25
CA THR A 87 -18.77 12.13 -8.25
C THR A 87 -18.14 11.75 -9.59
N THR A 88 -17.14 12.51 -10.07
CA THR A 88 -16.41 12.14 -11.29
C THR A 88 -15.52 10.91 -11.09
N ARG A 89 -15.12 10.24 -12.19
CA ARG A 89 -14.20 9.09 -12.13
C ARG A 89 -12.88 9.43 -11.41
N ARG A 90 -12.34 10.64 -11.62
CA ARG A 90 -11.08 11.09 -11.03
C ARG A 90 -11.20 11.23 -9.51
N GLU A 91 -12.24 11.92 -9.05
CA GLU A 91 -12.50 12.13 -7.62
C GLU A 91 -12.82 10.82 -6.91
N ARG A 92 -13.56 9.91 -7.57
CA ARG A 92 -13.79 8.54 -7.08
C ARG A 92 -12.46 7.82 -6.83
N LEU A 93 -11.56 7.84 -7.80
CA LEU A 93 -10.25 7.19 -7.65
C LEU A 93 -9.41 7.83 -6.54
N GLN A 94 -9.40 9.16 -6.45
CA GLN A 94 -8.70 9.88 -5.37
C GLN A 94 -9.25 9.52 -3.99
N LYS A 95 -10.58 9.50 -3.82
CA LYS A 95 -11.21 9.08 -2.56
C LYS A 95 -10.89 7.62 -2.21
N ILE A 96 -10.87 6.72 -3.18
CA ILE A 96 -10.47 5.32 -2.98
C ILE A 96 -9.04 5.23 -2.45
N ILE A 97 -8.09 5.88 -3.14
CA ILE A 97 -6.67 5.86 -2.77
C ILE A 97 -6.49 6.48 -1.38
N ALA A 98 -7.04 7.67 -1.14
CA ALA A 98 -6.95 8.34 0.16
C ALA A 98 -7.55 7.51 1.30
N THR A 99 -8.56 6.69 1.02
CA THR A 99 -9.16 5.80 2.03
C THR A 99 -8.30 4.58 2.30
N ALA A 100 -7.67 4.01 1.26
CA ALA A 100 -6.69 2.93 1.41
C ALA A 100 -5.47 3.39 2.22
N CYS A 101 -4.89 4.54 1.86
CA CYS A 101 -3.76 5.17 2.55
C CYS A 101 -4.07 5.40 4.04
N ARG A 102 -5.23 5.99 4.35
CA ARG A 102 -5.67 6.19 5.74
C ARG A 102 -5.84 4.89 6.53
N ALA A 103 -6.40 3.84 5.92
CA ALA A 103 -6.52 2.53 6.56
C ALA A 103 -5.16 1.83 6.77
N ALA A 104 -4.17 2.18 5.94
CA ALA A 104 -2.82 1.65 6.03
C ALA A 104 -1.91 2.42 7.00
N GLY A 105 -2.24 3.69 7.28
CA GLY A 105 -1.42 4.62 8.07
C GLY A 105 -0.23 5.18 7.27
N VAL A 106 -0.40 5.40 5.97
CA VAL A 106 0.63 5.96 5.08
C VAL A 106 0.03 7.05 4.19
N ASP A 107 0.88 7.88 3.58
CA ASP A 107 0.45 8.98 2.70
C ASP A 107 0.33 8.54 1.23
N ASP A 108 1.25 7.71 0.74
CA ASP A 108 1.23 7.18 -0.63
C ASP A 108 0.90 5.68 -0.67
N LEU A 109 0.07 5.27 -1.63
CA LEU A 109 -0.25 3.86 -1.89
C LEU A 109 1.01 3.06 -2.25
N ASN A 110 1.99 3.70 -2.87
CA ASN A 110 3.25 3.09 -3.25
C ASN A 110 4.14 2.75 -2.05
N ASP A 111 3.98 3.46 -0.93
CA ASP A 111 4.74 3.27 0.32
C ASP A 111 4.21 2.12 1.18
N MET A 112 3.02 1.59 0.86
CA MET A 112 2.43 0.48 1.59
C MET A 112 3.24 -0.82 1.41
N THR A 113 3.63 -1.43 2.53
CA THR A 113 4.19 -2.79 2.58
C THR A 113 3.15 -3.83 2.15
N GLU A 114 3.61 -5.01 1.72
CA GLU A 114 2.72 -6.14 1.39
C GLU A 114 1.77 -6.50 2.55
N ALA A 115 2.27 -6.47 3.79
CA ALA A 115 1.47 -6.76 4.97
C ALA A 115 0.33 -5.74 5.15
N GLN A 116 0.62 -4.44 4.97
CA GLN A 116 -0.39 -3.38 4.99
C GLN A 116 -1.42 -3.59 3.87
N MET A 117 -0.98 -3.89 2.63
CA MET A 117 -1.87 -4.16 1.50
C MET A 117 -2.86 -5.29 1.79
N LYS A 118 -2.36 -6.43 2.28
CA LYS A 118 -3.19 -7.59 2.62
C LYS A 118 -4.20 -7.26 3.72
N ARG A 119 -3.78 -6.50 4.74
CA ARG A 119 -4.66 -6.07 5.83
C ARG A 119 -5.80 -5.20 5.31
N VAL A 120 -5.49 -4.14 4.58
CA VAL A 120 -6.49 -3.22 3.99
C VAL A 120 -7.44 -4.00 3.07
N TYR A 121 -6.90 -4.81 2.16
CA TYR A 121 -7.72 -5.64 1.27
C TYR A 121 -8.73 -6.51 2.04
N ASN A 122 -8.28 -7.24 3.07
CA ASN A 122 -9.14 -8.12 3.85
C ASN A 122 -10.19 -7.34 4.66
N GLU A 123 -9.82 -6.17 5.18
CA GLU A 123 -10.75 -5.29 5.89
C GLU A 123 -11.88 -4.83 4.96
N PHE A 124 -11.56 -4.32 3.77
CA PHE A 124 -12.57 -3.84 2.84
C PHE A 124 -13.42 -4.97 2.24
N LEU A 125 -12.86 -6.17 2.07
CA LEU A 125 -13.68 -7.35 1.78
C LEU A 125 -14.70 -7.67 2.88
N ARG A 126 -14.30 -7.58 4.16
CA ARG A 126 -15.22 -7.78 5.28
C ARG A 126 -16.31 -6.69 5.27
N ARG A 127 -15.94 -5.43 5.08
CA ARG A 127 -16.87 -4.30 4.96
C ARG A 127 -17.86 -4.48 3.80
N GLN A 128 -17.41 -4.97 2.65
CA GLN A 128 -18.31 -5.30 1.53
C GLN A 128 -19.33 -6.37 1.88
N LYS A 129 -18.89 -7.46 2.54
CA LYS A 129 -19.80 -8.53 3.00
C LYS A 129 -20.82 -7.98 3.99
N THR A 130 -20.40 -7.15 4.94
CA THR A 130 -21.31 -6.49 5.88
C THR A 130 -22.30 -5.58 5.18
N ALA A 131 -21.86 -4.74 4.25
CA ALA A 131 -22.72 -3.86 3.47
C ALA A 131 -23.76 -4.65 2.66
N CYS A 132 -23.36 -5.77 2.06
CA CYS A 132 -24.27 -6.66 1.34
C CYS A 132 -25.33 -7.31 2.25
N ARG A 133 -24.96 -7.67 3.49
CA ARG A 133 -25.92 -8.20 4.47
C ARG A 133 -26.90 -7.13 4.93
N ALA A 134 -26.40 -5.92 5.19
CA ALA A 134 -27.22 -4.78 5.57
C ALA A 134 -28.23 -4.42 4.47
N GLU A 135 -27.81 -4.46 3.21
CA GLU A 135 -28.67 -4.26 2.05
C GLU A 135 -29.81 -5.27 2.00
N LYS A 136 -29.53 -6.56 2.14
CA LYS A 136 -30.55 -7.61 2.19
C LYS A 136 -31.53 -7.41 3.35
N ALA A 137 -31.03 -7.12 4.54
CA ALA A 137 -31.87 -6.85 5.70
C ALA A 137 -32.78 -5.62 5.49
N CYS A 138 -32.28 -4.58 4.81
CA CYS A 138 -33.10 -3.41 4.46
C CYS A 138 -34.17 -3.76 3.41
N GLU A 139 -33.86 -4.60 2.42
CA GLU A 139 -34.83 -5.07 1.43
C GLU A 139 -35.94 -5.92 2.07
N GLU A 140 -35.59 -6.81 2.99
CA GLU A 140 -36.52 -7.61 3.78
C GLU A 140 -37.43 -6.71 4.62
N ALA A 141 -36.85 -5.77 5.38
CA ALA A 141 -37.60 -4.80 6.18
C ALA A 141 -38.53 -3.92 5.32
N LYS A 142 -38.12 -3.56 4.10
CA LYS A 142 -38.96 -2.83 3.15
C LYS A 142 -40.17 -3.64 2.70
N ARG A 143 -40.01 -4.96 2.48
CA ARG A 143 -41.13 -5.85 2.12
C ARG A 143 -42.14 -5.97 3.26
N GLU A 144 -41.66 -6.00 4.50
CA GLU A 144 -42.51 -6.13 5.70
C GLU A 144 -43.21 -4.82 6.10
N THR A 145 -42.48 -3.69 6.06
CA THR A 145 -42.94 -2.42 6.64
C THR A 145 -43.30 -1.35 5.62
N GLY A 146 -42.95 -1.54 4.34
CA GLY A 146 -43.09 -0.53 3.28
C GLY A 146 -42.13 0.66 3.39
N LYS A 147 -41.30 0.75 4.43
CA LYS A 147 -40.38 1.88 4.67
C LYS A 147 -39.02 1.64 4.01
N VAL A 148 -38.44 2.68 3.42
CA VAL A 148 -37.11 2.63 2.78
C VAL A 148 -36.08 3.32 3.65
N ILE A 149 -35.06 2.59 4.11
CA ILE A 149 -33.87 3.19 4.71
C ILE A 149 -32.94 3.63 3.55
N ARG A 150 -32.62 4.93 3.47
CA ARG A 150 -31.71 5.45 2.42
C ARG A 150 -30.32 4.83 2.56
N ARG A 151 -29.67 4.52 1.42
CA ARG A 151 -28.24 4.12 1.42
C ARG A 151 -27.37 5.26 1.95
N GLY A 152 -26.33 4.94 2.70
CA GLY A 152 -25.42 5.93 3.30
C GLY A 152 -25.80 6.46 4.69
N CYS A 153 -26.94 6.06 5.26
CA CYS A 153 -27.42 6.56 6.57
C CYS A 153 -26.76 5.89 7.80
N LEU A 154 -25.70 5.10 7.63
CA LEU A 154 -25.04 4.41 8.75
C LEU A 154 -24.20 5.34 9.64
N SER A 155 -24.26 6.66 9.47
CA SER A 155 -23.85 7.61 10.49
C SER A 155 -24.91 7.67 11.58
N VAL A 156 -24.88 6.73 12.51
CA VAL A 156 -25.59 6.89 13.78
C VAL A 156 -24.85 7.99 14.55
N THR A 157 -25.33 9.23 14.49
CA THR A 157 -25.05 10.21 15.54
C THR A 157 -25.72 9.69 16.81
N VAL A 158 -24.92 9.14 17.71
CA VAL A 158 -25.36 8.79 19.06
C VAL A 158 -25.59 10.13 19.78
N PRO A 159 -26.75 10.37 20.40
CA PRO A 159 -26.95 11.56 21.23
C PRO A 159 -25.93 11.55 22.38
N GLU A 160 -25.42 12.74 22.72
CA GLU A 160 -24.53 12.98 23.87
C GLU A 160 -25.14 12.49 25.19
#